data_AF-A0A3S4IEA8-F1
#
_entry.id   AF-A0A3S4IEA8-F1
#
_cell.length_a   1.000
_cell.length_b   1.000
_cell.length_c   1.000
_cell.angle_alpha   90.00
_cell.angle_beta   90.00
_cell.angle_gamma   90.00
#
_symmetry.space_group_name_H-M   'P 1'
#
loop_
_entity.id
_entity.type
_entity.pdbx_description
1 polymer ?
#
loop_
_entity_poly.entity_id
_entity_poly.type
_entity_poly.pdbx_seq_one_letter_code
_entity_poly.pdbx_strand_id
1 'polypeptide(L)'
;MLDTAIAALKTPVADDDVKKAEAAAAIDKTNRGLKNSLNNVLTVRAELGTQLSELDSLDSLGSERALGQAQQMSNLVDVDWNAAISSYVMQQAALQASYKAFSDMQGMSLFQLNR
;
A
#
# COMPACT_ATOMS: atom_id res chain seq x y z
N MET A 1 10.37 42.85 -8.65
CA MET A 1 8.91 43.18 -8.70
C MET A 1 8.48 43.87 -7.41
N LEU A 2 8.63 43.21 -6.26
CA LEU A 2 8.36 43.84 -4.95
C LEU A 2 9.22 45.09 -4.72
N ASP A 3 10.52 45.03 -5.04
CA ASP A 3 11.41 46.19 -4.90
C ASP A 3 10.98 47.38 -5.77
N THR A 4 10.39 47.11 -6.93
CA THR A 4 9.87 48.13 -7.84
C THR A 4 8.60 48.80 -7.28
N ALA A 5 7.69 48.02 -6.69
CA ALA A 5 6.53 48.58 -5.98
C ALA A 5 6.93 49.33 -4.70
N ILE A 6 7.89 48.80 -3.93
CA ILE A 6 8.42 49.45 -2.73
C ILE A 6 9.11 50.77 -3.09
N ALA A 7 9.89 50.80 -4.17
CA ALA A 7 10.49 52.03 -4.68
C ALA A 7 9.44 53.04 -5.14
N ALA A 8 8.40 52.60 -5.87
CA ALA A 8 7.30 53.46 -6.31
C ALA A 8 6.48 54.04 -5.15
N LEU A 9 6.32 53.30 -4.05
CA LEU A 9 5.66 53.78 -2.83
C LEU A 9 6.53 54.76 -2.02
N LYS A 10 7.85 54.77 -2.23
CA LYS A 10 8.79 55.69 -1.55
C LYS A 10 8.94 57.03 -2.27
N THR A 11 8.57 57.12 -3.55
CA THR A 11 8.60 58.36 -4.32
C THR A 11 7.37 59.22 -4.00
N PRO A 12 7.55 60.48 -3.51
CA PRO A 12 6.43 61.39 -3.29
C PRO A 12 5.72 61.71 -4.60
N VAL A 13 4.46 61.30 -4.70
CA VAL A 13 3.55 61.69 -5.78
C VAL A 13 2.77 62.91 -5.29
N ALA A 14 3.31 64.11 -5.53
CA ALA A 14 2.57 65.36 -5.28
C ALA A 14 1.34 65.47 -6.21
N ASP A 15 0.78 66.65 -6.47
CA ASP A 15 -0.29 66.87 -7.48
C ASP A 15 0.14 66.64 -8.95
N ASP A 16 1.08 65.73 -9.16
CA ASP A 16 1.57 65.26 -10.45
C ASP A 16 0.86 63.95 -10.82
N ASP A 17 -0.16 64.07 -11.67
CA ASP A 17 -0.99 62.95 -12.10
C ASP A 17 -0.20 61.87 -12.88
N VAL A 18 0.91 62.24 -13.53
CA VAL A 18 1.77 61.29 -14.25
C VAL A 18 2.46 60.36 -13.25
N LYS A 19 3.04 60.92 -12.18
CA LYS A 19 3.71 60.11 -11.15
C LYS A 19 2.73 59.23 -10.36
N LYS A 20 1.50 59.71 -10.14
CA LYS A 20 0.42 58.90 -9.54
C LYS A 20 0.09 57.68 -10.43
N ALA A 21 -0.03 57.89 -11.74
CA ALA A 21 -0.31 56.81 -12.69
C ALA A 21 0.84 55.79 -12.78
N GLU A 22 2.09 56.25 -12.77
CA GLU A 22 3.27 55.36 -12.77
C GLU A 22 3.36 54.50 -11.50
N ALA A 23 3.11 55.11 -10.34
CA ALA A 23 3.09 54.38 -9.07
C ALA A 23 1.98 53.32 -9.03
N ALA A 24 0.77 53.67 -9.49
CA ALA A 24 -0.33 52.72 -9.61
C ALA A 24 0.01 51.56 -10.56
N ALA A 25 0.60 51.85 -11.72
CA ALA A 25 1.01 50.83 -12.68
C ALA A 25 2.08 49.88 -12.11
N ALA A 26 3.03 50.39 -11.32
CA ALA A 26 4.06 49.58 -10.66
C ALA A 26 3.48 48.64 -9.59
N ILE A 27 2.51 49.14 -8.80
CA ILE A 27 1.79 48.36 -7.80
C ILE A 27 0.94 47.28 -8.47
N ASP A 28 0.18 47.63 -9.51
CA ASP A 28 -0.67 46.69 -10.25
C ASP A 28 0.14 45.59 -10.92
N LYS A 29 1.29 45.94 -11.52
CA LYS A 29 2.22 44.96 -12.09
C LYS A 29 2.74 44.00 -11.02
N THR A 30 3.05 44.51 -9.84
CA THR A 30 3.51 43.68 -8.71
C THR A 30 2.41 42.78 -8.20
N ASN A 31 1.19 43.29 -8.05
CA ASN A 31 0.02 42.51 -7.63
C ASN A 31 -0.28 41.37 -8.60
N ARG A 32 -0.25 41.64 -9.92
CA ARG A 32 -0.36 40.57 -10.95
C ARG A 32 0.74 39.53 -10.82
N GLY A 33 1.99 39.96 -10.61
CA GLY A 33 3.12 39.05 -10.39
C GLY A 33 2.92 38.15 -9.17
N LEU A 34 2.50 38.71 -8.03
CA LEU A 34 2.23 37.96 -6.80
C LEU A 34 1.07 36.98 -6.97
N LYS A 35 -0.01 37.39 -7.64
CA LYS A 35 -1.14 36.50 -7.96
C LYS A 35 -0.70 35.32 -8.83
N ASN A 36 0.15 35.56 -9.83
CA ASN A 36 0.66 34.48 -10.68
C ASN A 36 1.54 33.50 -9.89
N SER A 37 2.43 34.00 -9.03
CA SER A 37 3.24 33.15 -8.15
C SER A 37 2.37 32.34 -7.18
N LEU A 38 1.36 32.98 -6.58
CA LEU A 38 0.42 32.31 -5.69
C LEU A 38 -0.38 31.23 -6.44
N ASN A 39 -0.85 31.52 -7.64
CA ASN A 39 -1.55 30.53 -8.47
C ASN A 39 -0.66 29.33 -8.78
N ASN A 40 0.61 29.54 -9.11
CA ASN A 40 1.56 28.44 -9.32
C ASN A 40 1.71 27.58 -8.05
N VAL A 41 1.88 28.20 -6.88
CA VAL A 41 1.95 27.48 -5.60
C VAL A 41 0.64 26.71 -5.33
N LEU A 42 -0.51 27.30 -5.61
CA LEU A 42 -1.81 26.65 -5.46
C LEU A 42 -1.98 25.47 -6.42
N THR A 43 -1.50 25.57 -7.65
CA THR A 43 -1.48 24.47 -8.62
C THR A 43 -0.64 23.31 -8.10
N VAL A 44 0.61 23.58 -7.68
CA VAL A 44 1.48 22.55 -7.10
C VAL A 44 0.86 21.94 -5.84
N ARG A 45 0.22 22.75 -4.99
CA ARG A 45 -0.47 22.26 -3.80
C ARG A 45 -1.66 21.34 -4.14
N ALA A 46 -2.43 21.67 -5.16
CA ALA A 46 -3.54 20.84 -5.63
C ALA A 46 -3.04 19.52 -6.22
N GLU A 47 -1.96 19.57 -6.99
CA GLU A 47 -1.29 18.38 -7.52
C GLU A 47 -0.79 17.47 -6.39
N LEU A 48 -0.08 18.02 -5.40
CA LEU A 48 0.36 17.28 -4.21
C LEU A 48 -0.82 16.68 -3.44
N GLY A 49 -1.95 17.39 -3.32
CA GLY A 49 -3.15 16.85 -2.69
C GLY A 49 -3.72 15.64 -3.42
N THR A 50 -3.65 15.65 -4.75
CA THR A 50 -4.10 14.53 -5.59
C THR A 50 -3.14 13.35 -5.47
N GLN A 51 -1.84 13.61 -5.47
CA GLN A 51 -0.79 12.59 -5.25
C GLN A 51 -0.90 11.95 -3.86
N LEU A 52 -1.20 12.72 -2.80
CA LEU A 52 -1.44 12.17 -1.47
C LEU A 52 -2.65 11.23 -1.45
N SER A 53 -3.75 11.61 -2.09
CA SER A 53 -4.93 10.74 -2.21
C SER A 53 -4.63 9.45 -2.99
N GLU A 54 -3.76 9.52 -3.99
CA GLU A 54 -3.29 8.34 -4.73
C GLU A 54 -2.41 7.46 -3.85
N LEU A 55 -1.48 8.03 -3.07
CA LEU A 55 -0.65 7.30 -2.12
C LEU A 55 -1.49 6.57 -1.06
N ASP A 56 -2.51 7.21 -0.50
CA ASP A 56 -3.42 6.56 0.45
C ASP A 56 -4.15 5.36 -0.20
N SER A 57 -4.54 5.49 -1.47
CA SER A 57 -5.17 4.41 -2.23
C SER A 57 -4.18 3.26 -2.50
N LEU A 58 -2.93 3.59 -2.84
CA LEU A 58 -1.86 2.62 -3.07
C LEU A 58 -1.47 1.87 -1.79
N ASP A 59 -1.46 2.54 -0.64
CA ASP A 59 -1.18 1.93 0.67
C ASP A 59 -2.26 0.92 1.06
N SER A 60 -3.53 1.30 0.89
CA SER A 60 -4.68 0.41 1.09
C SER A 60 -4.59 -0.84 0.19
N LEU A 61 -4.32 -0.65 -1.11
CA LEU A 61 -4.15 -1.75 -2.06
C LEU A 61 -2.94 -2.63 -1.71
N GLY A 62 -1.85 -2.03 -1.23
CA GLY A 62 -0.67 -2.75 -0.75
C GLY A 62 -0.99 -3.65 0.44
N SER A 63 -1.72 -3.11 1.42
CA SER A 63 -2.18 -3.85 2.59
C SER A 63 -3.11 -5.01 2.23
N GLU A 64 -4.06 -4.79 1.31
CA GLU A 64 -4.96 -5.84 0.81
C GLU A 64 -4.18 -6.95 0.10
N ARG A 65 -3.22 -6.59 -0.75
CA ARG A 65 -2.35 -7.57 -1.44
C ARG A 65 -1.50 -8.36 -0.46
N ALA A 66 -0.92 -7.72 0.54
CA ALA A 66 -0.12 -8.38 1.56
C ALA A 66 -0.97 -9.41 2.34
N LEU A 67 -2.20 -9.04 2.71
CA LEU A 67 -3.15 -9.96 3.34
C LEU A 67 -3.50 -11.14 2.43
N GLY A 68 -3.85 -10.88 1.17
CA GLY A 68 -4.18 -11.91 0.20
C GLY A 68 -3.01 -12.88 -0.04
N GLN A 69 -1.78 -12.36 -0.13
CA GLN A 69 -0.58 -13.18 -0.27
C GLN A 69 -0.29 -14.00 1.00
N ALA A 70 -0.46 -13.42 2.19
CA ALA A 70 -0.32 -14.15 3.45
C ALA A 70 -1.33 -15.30 3.53
N GLN A 71 -2.58 -15.08 3.12
CA GLN A 71 -3.60 -16.12 3.07
C GLN A 71 -3.28 -17.20 2.03
N GLN A 72 -2.79 -16.82 0.85
CA GLN A 72 -2.36 -17.79 -0.17
C GLN A 72 -1.20 -18.64 0.33
N MET A 73 -0.22 -18.04 1.02
CA MET A 73 0.89 -18.76 1.64
C MET A 73 0.39 -19.72 2.72
N SER A 74 -0.48 -19.25 3.61
CA SER A 74 -1.14 -20.06 4.63
C SER A 74 -1.84 -21.28 4.01
N ASN A 75 -2.64 -21.08 2.97
CA ASN A 75 -3.33 -22.17 2.27
C ASN A 75 -2.37 -23.19 1.61
N LEU A 76 -1.14 -22.79 1.27
CA LEU A 76 -0.14 -23.65 0.64
C LEU A 76 0.75 -24.40 1.65
N VAL A 77 1.03 -23.79 2.79
CA VAL A 77 2.04 -24.26 3.75
C VAL A 77 1.42 -24.80 5.03
N ASP A 78 0.29 -24.23 5.46
CA ASP A 78 -0.32 -24.62 6.72
C ASP A 78 -0.99 -25.98 6.61
N VAL A 79 -0.72 -26.82 7.59
CA VAL A 79 -1.29 -28.15 7.67
C VAL A 79 -2.71 -28.04 8.23
N ASP A 80 -3.69 -28.58 7.51
CA ASP A 80 -4.99 -28.88 8.10
C ASP A 80 -4.83 -30.02 9.10
N TRP A 81 -4.69 -29.67 10.37
CA TRP A 81 -4.47 -30.60 11.47
C TRP A 81 -5.57 -31.66 11.59
N ASN A 82 -6.82 -31.33 11.26
CA ASN A 82 -7.91 -32.31 11.32
C ASN A 82 -7.72 -33.39 10.26
N ALA A 83 -7.43 -32.98 9.03
CA ALA A 83 -7.14 -33.90 7.94
C ALA A 83 -5.86 -34.71 8.22
N ALA A 84 -4.81 -34.07 8.73
CA ALA A 84 -3.54 -34.72 9.06
C ALA A 84 -3.70 -35.76 10.17
N ILE A 85 -4.41 -35.44 11.26
CA ILE A 85 -4.70 -36.39 12.35
C ILE A 85 -5.53 -37.56 11.84
N SER A 86 -6.58 -37.30 11.05
CA SER A 86 -7.42 -38.36 10.48
C SER A 86 -6.60 -39.31 9.59
N SER A 87 -5.78 -38.76 8.69
CA SER A 87 -4.87 -39.54 7.85
C SER A 87 -3.86 -40.34 8.68
N TYR A 88 -3.30 -39.73 9.72
CA TYR A 88 -2.36 -40.40 10.63
C TYR A 88 -3.01 -41.57 11.37
N VAL A 89 -4.21 -41.39 11.94
CA VAL A 89 -4.96 -42.45 12.63
C VAL A 89 -5.32 -43.57 11.66
N MET A 90 -5.74 -43.24 10.44
CA MET A 90 -6.03 -44.23 9.40
C MET A 90 -4.77 -45.03 9.03
N GLN A 91 -3.62 -44.37 8.87
CA GLN A 91 -2.35 -45.04 8.62
C GLN A 91 -1.91 -45.92 9.80
N GLN A 92 -2.13 -45.48 11.04
CA GLN A 92 -1.86 -46.28 12.23
C GLN A 92 -2.74 -47.54 12.27
N ALA A 93 -4.03 -47.42 11.97
CA ALA A 93 -4.94 -48.56 11.90
C ALA A 93 -4.54 -49.54 10.77
N ALA A 94 -4.17 -49.02 9.60
CA ALA A 94 -3.67 -49.82 8.48
C ALA A 94 -2.36 -50.55 8.83
N LEU A 95 -1.45 -49.89 9.55
CA LEU A 95 -0.21 -50.49 10.04
C LEU A 95 -0.50 -51.62 11.04
N GLN A 96 -1.39 -51.40 12.01
CA GLN A 96 -1.79 -52.43 12.96
C GLN A 96 -2.44 -53.63 12.28
N ALA A 97 -3.33 -53.40 11.31
CA ALA A 97 -3.94 -54.46 10.52
C ALA A 97 -2.90 -55.24 9.70
N SER A 98 -1.93 -54.55 9.09
CA SER A 98 -0.84 -55.17 8.34
C SER A 98 0.03 -56.04 9.22
N TYR A 99 0.39 -55.59 10.44
CA TYR A 99 1.11 -56.41 11.42
C TYR A 99 0.33 -57.65 11.83
N LYS A 100 -0.99 -57.51 12.06
CA LYS A 100 -1.84 -58.62 12.43
C LYS A 100 -1.93 -59.65 11.30
N ALA A 101 -2.20 -59.21 10.07
CA ALA A 101 -2.26 -60.07 8.89
C ALA A 101 -0.93 -60.80 8.63
N PHE A 102 0.20 -60.11 8.79
CA PHE A 102 1.53 -60.72 8.67
C PHE A 102 1.79 -61.78 9.74
N SER A 103 1.47 -61.48 11.01
CA SER A 103 1.58 -62.43 12.11
C SER A 103 0.67 -63.65 11.90
N ASP A 104 -0.54 -63.45 11.39
CA ASP A 104 -1.50 -64.54 11.12
C ASP A 104 -1.01 -65.43 9.96
N MET A 105 -0.46 -64.84 8.89
CA MET A 105 0.17 -65.60 7.80
C MET A 105 1.41 -66.38 8.26
N GLN A 106 2.26 -65.80 9.11
CA GLN A 106 3.40 -66.52 9.70
C GLN A 106 2.93 -67.72 10.56
N GLY A 107 1.83 -67.58 11.29
CA GLY A 107 1.24 -68.67 12.08
C GLY A 107 0.61 -69.79 11.23
N MET A 108 0.08 -69.44 10.05
CA MET A 108 -0.59 -70.39 9.15
C MET A 108 0.37 -71.23 8.28
N SER A 109 1.59 -70.77 8.03
CA SER A 109 2.48 -71.42 7.05
C SER A 109 3.29 -72.63 7.56
N LEU A 110 3.39 -72.89 8.87
CA LEU A 110 4.31 -73.93 9.38
C LEU A 110 3.78 -74.90 10.45
N PHE A 111 2.57 -74.73 10.99
CA PHE A 111 2.06 -75.62 12.05
C PHE A 111 0.73 -76.34 11.77
N GLN A 112 0.07 -76.08 10.64
CA GLN A 112 -1.22 -76.69 10.32
C GLN A 112 -1.21 -77.63 9.11
N LEU A 113 -0.17 -77.62 8.27
CA LEU A 113 -0.08 -78.52 7.10
C LEU A 113 0.49 -79.92 7.42
N ASN A 114 0.88 -80.19 8.68
CA ASN A 114 1.41 -81.50 9.12
C ASN A 114 0.68 -82.01 10.38
N ARG A 115 -0.64 -82.20 10.30
CA ARG A 115 -1.37 -83.13 11.18
C ARG A 115 -2.34 -83.97 10.37
#